data_AF-A0A2M7PJF5-F1
#
_entry.id   AF-A0A2M7PJF5-F1
#
_cell.length_a   1.000
_cell.length_b   1.000
_cell.length_c   1.000
_cell.angle_alpha   90.00
_cell.angle_beta   90.00
_cell.angle_gamma   90.00
#
_symmetry.space_group_name_H-M   'P 1'
#
loop_
_entity.id
_entity.type
_entity.pdbx_description
1 polymer ?
#
loop_
_entity_poly.entity_id
_entity_poly.type
_entity_poly.pdbx_seq_one_letter_code
_entity_poly.pdbx_strand_id
1 'polypeptide(L)'
;MPGEGDIEDFFKKVDVAYHKSPEAVWEHLTKKIDEQPLAVRKNYFSRPWISIAAVFLMLFGILAVLKYYTIEIQSHKGEHLVYSLPDGSKVSLNAESKLTFHPFWWRFSRKLNIEGEAFFAIEKGRPFQAVSRAGKTVVLGTSFNIYSRNGKYQVSCFTGKVKVVSPGKQEAMLLPFFSAEIMPDGKISVNEFTDKIKTTDWMNNMFSFTSVPLLSVIKEVERQYNIEIETNVSPDLIYTGHFQGKRDVDEILNLLCKPFGLKFEKISERRYRIN
;
A
#
# COMPACT_ATOMS: atom_id res chain seq x y z
N MET A 1 100.58 -27.58 13.69
CA MET A 1 99.14 -27.90 13.67
C MET A 1 98.90 -29.01 14.68
N PRO A 2 98.45 -28.72 15.91
CA PRO A 2 97.67 -29.68 16.68
C PRO A 2 96.23 -29.57 16.16
N GLY A 3 95.58 -30.58 15.61
CA GLY A 3 95.63 -32.01 15.87
C GLY A 3 94.22 -32.38 16.35
N GLU A 4 93.49 -33.20 15.59
CA GLU A 4 92.09 -33.63 15.83
C GLU A 4 91.79 -34.12 17.26
N GLY A 5 92.82 -34.35 18.09
CA GLY A 5 92.71 -34.70 19.50
C GLY A 5 92.36 -33.57 20.48
N ASP A 6 92.38 -32.29 20.09
CA ASP A 6 92.10 -31.18 21.03
C ASP A 6 90.59 -31.03 21.38
N ILE A 7 89.69 -31.53 20.54
CA ILE A 7 88.23 -31.44 20.78
C ILE A 7 87.77 -32.57 21.72
N GLU A 8 88.32 -33.78 21.59
CA GLU A 8 88.02 -34.88 22.52
C GLU A 8 88.53 -34.59 23.94
N ASP A 9 89.69 -33.92 24.07
CA ASP A 9 90.22 -33.53 25.39
C ASP A 9 89.42 -32.39 26.02
N PHE A 10 88.79 -31.52 25.20
CA PHE A 10 87.91 -30.45 25.67
C PHE A 10 86.64 -31.01 26.33
N PHE A 11 85.95 -31.98 25.71
CA PHE A 11 84.75 -32.57 26.28
C PHE A 11 85.02 -33.53 27.46
N LYS A 12 86.22 -34.10 27.58
CA LYS A 12 86.64 -34.87 28.76
C LYS A 12 86.81 -34.02 30.03
N LYS A 13 87.13 -32.72 29.89
CA LYS A 13 87.36 -31.80 31.02
C LYS A 13 86.13 -31.00 31.42
N VAL A 14 85.05 -31.05 30.64
CA VAL A 14 83.78 -30.39 30.99
C VAL A 14 82.89 -31.41 31.66
N ASP A 15 83.07 -31.59 32.97
CA ASP A 15 82.14 -32.33 33.80
C ASP A 15 80.91 -31.45 34.04
N VAL A 16 79.93 -31.53 33.12
CA VAL A 16 78.66 -30.84 33.30
C VAL A 16 77.93 -31.55 34.43
N ALA A 17 78.02 -31.00 35.63
CA ALA A 17 77.25 -31.46 36.77
C ALA A 17 75.75 -31.24 36.50
N TYR A 18 75.12 -32.23 35.87
CA TYR A 18 73.67 -32.28 35.76
C TYR A 18 73.12 -32.47 37.18
N HIS A 19 72.66 -31.36 37.79
CA HIS A 19 72.10 -31.37 39.15
C HIS A 19 70.80 -32.17 39.28
N LYS A 20 70.25 -32.69 38.16
CA LYS A 20 69.03 -33.50 38.13
C LYS A 20 69.27 -34.71 37.26
N SER A 21 68.86 -35.88 37.74
CA SER A 21 68.94 -37.11 36.96
C SER A 21 68.06 -37.01 35.70
N PRO A 22 68.36 -37.75 34.62
CA PRO A 22 67.54 -37.77 33.41
C PRO A 22 66.07 -38.06 33.72
N GLU A 23 65.81 -38.91 34.71
CA GLU A 23 64.47 -39.26 35.19
C GLU A 23 63.79 -38.06 35.86
N ALA A 24 64.51 -37.29 36.68
CA ALA A 24 63.98 -36.08 37.32
C ALA A 24 63.71 -34.96 36.31
N VAL A 25 64.49 -34.88 35.22
CA VAL A 25 64.22 -33.96 34.11
C VAL A 25 63.00 -34.43 33.34
N TRP A 26 62.89 -35.73 33.04
CA TRP A 26 61.75 -36.32 32.37
C TRP A 26 60.45 -36.15 33.16
N GLU A 27 60.47 -36.39 34.47
CA GLU A 27 59.34 -36.20 35.38
C GLU A 27 58.89 -34.73 35.42
N HIS A 28 59.85 -33.80 35.43
CA HIS A 28 59.54 -32.38 35.45
C HIS A 28 58.99 -31.87 34.11
N LEU A 29 59.36 -32.52 33.00
CA LEU A 29 58.83 -32.23 31.67
C LEU A 29 57.45 -32.85 31.47
N THR A 30 57.23 -34.11 31.87
CA THR A 30 55.91 -34.75 31.81
C THR A 30 54.92 -34.03 32.70
N LYS A 31 55.33 -33.65 33.91
CA LYS A 31 54.50 -32.83 34.80
C LYS A 31 54.14 -31.47 34.18
N LYS A 32 55.08 -30.81 33.50
CA LYS A 32 54.76 -29.56 32.77
C LYS A 32 53.84 -29.78 31.58
N ILE A 33 53.95 -30.91 30.88
CA ILE A 33 53.10 -31.23 29.73
C ILE A 33 51.68 -31.57 30.20
N ASP A 34 51.54 -32.32 31.31
CA ASP A 34 50.25 -32.64 31.92
C ASP A 34 49.61 -31.43 32.60
N GLU A 35 50.40 -30.52 33.18
CA GLU A 35 49.91 -29.30 33.84
C GLU A 35 49.64 -28.14 32.88
N GLN A 36 49.99 -28.23 31.59
CA GLN A 36 49.49 -27.27 30.61
C GLN A 36 48.05 -27.65 30.26
N PRO A 37 47.02 -26.92 30.75
CA PRO A 37 45.67 -27.19 30.28
C PRO A 37 45.68 -26.95 28.78
N LEU A 38 45.30 -27.97 27.99
CA LEU A 38 45.05 -27.80 26.57
C LEU A 38 44.21 -26.53 26.43
N ALA A 39 44.74 -25.50 25.77
CA ALA A 39 43.98 -24.31 25.48
C ALA A 39 42.87 -24.72 24.50
N VAL A 40 41.76 -25.25 25.02
CA VAL A 40 40.60 -25.59 24.23
C VAL A 40 40.11 -24.27 23.68
N ARG A 41 40.42 -24.02 22.41
CA ARG A 41 39.87 -22.90 21.66
C ARG A 41 38.36 -23.08 21.72
N LYS A 42 37.71 -22.41 22.68
CA LYS A 42 36.25 -22.48 22.85
C LYS A 42 35.67 -22.02 21.52
N ASN A 43 35.22 -22.97 20.71
CA ASN A 43 34.75 -22.68 19.37
C ASN A 43 33.40 -21.99 19.53
N TYR A 44 33.39 -20.66 19.63
CA TYR A 44 32.16 -19.88 19.78
C TYR A 44 31.18 -20.12 18.62
N PHE A 45 31.67 -20.68 17.51
CA PHE A 45 30.91 -21.13 16.33
C PHE A 45 30.00 -22.35 16.56
N SER A 46 30.13 -23.09 17.66
CA SER A 46 29.24 -24.24 17.98
C SER A 46 28.10 -23.89 18.93
N ARG A 47 27.83 -22.59 19.17
CA ARG A 47 26.75 -22.18 20.07
C ARG A 47 25.40 -22.35 19.39
N PRO A 48 24.53 -23.29 19.83
CA PRO A 48 23.23 -23.53 19.20
C PRO A 48 22.35 -22.28 19.19
N TRP A 49 22.58 -21.35 20.13
CA TRP A 49 21.94 -20.05 20.23
C TRP A 49 22.11 -19.17 18.98
N ILE A 50 23.23 -19.27 18.25
CA ILE A 50 23.44 -18.50 17.01
C ILE A 50 22.52 -19.04 15.91
N SER A 51 22.45 -20.36 15.75
CA SER A 51 21.54 -21.02 14.81
C SER A 51 20.07 -20.75 15.17
N ILE A 52 19.73 -20.81 16.46
CA ILE A 52 18.39 -20.48 16.96
C ILE A 52 18.05 -19.02 16.65
N ALA A 53 18.96 -18.08 16.93
CA ALA A 53 18.77 -16.66 16.61
C ALA A 53 18.60 -16.42 15.10
N ALA A 54 19.37 -17.11 14.26
CA ALA A 54 19.24 -17.03 12.80
C ALA A 54 17.88 -17.52 12.30
N VAL A 55 17.34 -18.60 12.88
CA VAL A 55 15.98 -19.09 12.57
C VAL A 55 14.92 -18.08 12.98
N PHE A 56 15.02 -17.50 14.18
CA PHE A 56 14.08 -16.45 14.61
C PHE A 56 14.16 -15.20 13.74
N LEU A 57 15.36 -14.79 13.33
CA LEU A 57 15.55 -13.66 12.42
C LEU A 57 14.93 -13.94 11.04
N MET A 58 15.13 -15.15 10.50
CA MET A 58 14.51 -15.55 9.24
C MET A 58 12.99 -15.59 9.34
N LEU A 59 12.45 -16.20 10.41
CA LEU A 59 11.02 -16.25 10.66
C LEU A 59 10.43 -14.84 10.81
N PHE A 60 11.09 -13.98 11.58
CA PHE A 60 10.69 -12.59 11.75
C PHE A 60 10.71 -11.83 10.41
N GLY A 61 11.75 -12.04 9.60
CA GLY A 61 11.85 -11.47 8.25
C GLY A 61 10.69 -11.90 7.35
N ILE A 62 10.37 -13.20 7.33
CA ILE A 62 9.24 -13.74 6.55
C ILE A 62 7.92 -13.15 7.04
N LEU A 63 7.68 -13.13 8.36
CA LEU A 63 6.47 -12.54 8.94
C LEU A 63 6.35 -11.05 8.65
N ALA A 64 7.47 -10.31 8.68
CA ALA A 64 7.50 -8.90 8.32
C ALA A 64 7.13 -8.71 6.84
N VAL A 65 7.71 -9.48 5.93
CA VAL A 65 7.37 -9.44 4.51
C VAL A 65 5.89 -9.73 4.29
N LEU A 66 5.34 -10.80 4.88
CA LEU A 66 3.92 -11.15 4.76
C LEU A 66 3.00 -10.05 5.30
N LYS A 67 3.41 -9.38 6.38
CA LYS A 67 2.63 -8.30 7.00
C LYS A 67 2.64 -7.01 6.19
N TYR A 68 3.79 -6.64 5.62
CA TYR A 68 3.97 -5.35 4.96
C TYR A 68 3.81 -5.40 3.43
N TYR A 69 3.80 -6.57 2.82
CA TYR A 69 3.55 -6.72 1.40
C TYR A 69 2.14 -6.21 1.04
N THR A 70 2.07 -5.34 0.03
CA THR A 70 0.83 -4.75 -0.49
C THR A 70 0.70 -5.01 -1.98
N ILE A 71 -0.54 -5.17 -2.43
CA ILE A 71 -0.90 -5.07 -3.84
C ILE A 71 -1.56 -3.72 -4.07
N GLU A 72 -1.20 -3.10 -5.19
CA GLU A 72 -1.80 -1.87 -5.69
C GLU A 72 -2.53 -2.16 -7.00
N ILE A 73 -3.77 -1.70 -7.09
CA ILE A 73 -4.61 -1.77 -8.28
C ILE A 73 -4.97 -0.34 -8.65
N GLN A 74 -4.70 0.07 -9.88
CA GLN A 74 -4.95 1.42 -10.36
C GLN A 74 -5.61 1.38 -11.73
N SER A 75 -6.61 2.25 -11.92
CA SER A 75 -7.15 2.60 -13.23
C SER A 75 -6.51 3.89 -13.72
N HIS A 76 -6.16 3.95 -15.00
CA HIS A 76 -5.66 5.16 -15.62
C HIS A 76 -6.81 6.10 -16.04
N LYS A 77 -6.49 7.29 -16.56
CA LYS A 77 -7.48 8.15 -17.21
C LYS A 77 -8.06 7.42 -18.42
N GLY A 78 -9.37 7.54 -18.63
CA GLY A 78 -10.09 6.86 -19.70
C GLY A 78 -10.30 5.37 -19.52
N GLU A 79 -10.01 4.83 -18.33
CA GLU A 79 -10.10 3.40 -18.04
C GLU A 79 -10.98 3.14 -16.82
N HIS A 80 -11.88 2.16 -16.93
CA HIS A 80 -12.56 1.56 -15.78
C HIS A 80 -12.05 0.14 -15.60
N LEU A 81 -11.83 -0.26 -14.36
CA LEU A 81 -11.27 -1.57 -14.03
C LEU A 81 -12.15 -2.31 -13.04
N VAL A 82 -12.38 -3.59 -13.26
CA VAL A 82 -13.08 -4.47 -12.30
C VAL A 82 -12.09 -5.45 -11.71
N TYR A 83 -12.02 -5.51 -10.38
CA TYR A 83 -11.12 -6.37 -9.64
C TYR A 83 -11.88 -7.23 -8.64
N SER A 84 -11.48 -8.50 -8.53
CA SER A 84 -11.99 -9.44 -7.53
C SER A 84 -10.99 -9.52 -6.38
N LEU A 85 -11.43 -9.13 -5.17
CA LEU A 85 -10.64 -9.21 -3.95
C LEU A 85 -10.46 -10.67 -3.48
N PRO A 86 -9.49 -10.96 -2.59
CA PRO A 86 -9.20 -12.34 -2.17
C PRO A 86 -10.34 -13.09 -1.48
N ASP A 87 -11.39 -12.40 -1.06
CA ASP A 87 -12.60 -13.00 -0.46
C ASP A 87 -13.77 -13.14 -1.44
N GLY A 88 -13.58 -12.87 -2.74
CA GLY A 88 -14.62 -12.90 -3.76
C GLY A 88 -15.40 -11.60 -3.92
N SER A 89 -15.20 -10.61 -3.03
CA SER A 89 -15.80 -9.28 -3.17
C SER A 89 -15.35 -8.63 -4.48
N LYS A 90 -16.23 -7.89 -5.14
CA LYS A 90 -15.93 -7.19 -6.40
C LYS A 90 -15.80 -5.69 -6.18
N VAL A 91 -14.83 -5.09 -6.85
CA VAL A 91 -14.62 -3.64 -6.85
C VAL A 91 -14.50 -3.15 -8.28
N SER A 92 -15.32 -2.18 -8.63
CA SER A 92 -15.22 -1.44 -9.88
C SER A 92 -14.54 -0.11 -9.59
N LEU A 93 -13.42 0.18 -10.23
CA LEU A 93 -12.70 1.45 -10.13
C LEU A 93 -13.12 2.35 -11.29
N ASN A 94 -13.47 3.59 -10.96
CA ASN A 94 -13.69 4.64 -11.95
C ASN A 94 -12.34 5.14 -12.49
N ALA A 95 -12.33 5.93 -13.57
CA ALA A 95 -11.12 6.49 -14.16
C ALA A 95 -10.27 7.24 -13.12
N GLU A 96 -8.94 7.04 -13.21
CA GLU A 96 -7.95 7.63 -12.32
C GLU A 96 -8.26 7.38 -10.83
N SER A 97 -8.36 6.09 -10.48
CA SER A 97 -8.62 5.62 -9.12
C SER A 97 -7.63 4.53 -8.72
N LYS A 98 -7.41 4.38 -7.42
CA LYS A 98 -6.37 3.50 -6.89
C LYS A 98 -6.83 2.85 -5.59
N LEU A 99 -6.48 1.57 -5.46
CA LEU A 99 -6.70 0.76 -4.28
C LEU A 99 -5.38 0.11 -3.85
N THR A 100 -5.16 0.03 -2.55
CA THR A 100 -3.99 -0.67 -1.98
C THR A 100 -4.40 -1.54 -0.80
N PHE A 101 -3.98 -2.80 -0.77
CA PHE A 101 -4.35 -3.73 0.30
C PHE A 101 -3.27 -4.79 0.57
N HIS A 102 -3.39 -5.48 1.72
CA HIS A 102 -2.46 -6.56 2.12
C HIS A 102 -3.07 -7.94 1.81
N PRO A 103 -2.69 -8.61 0.71
CA PRO A 103 -3.32 -9.87 0.30
C PRO A 103 -3.09 -11.00 1.31
N PHE A 104 -1.88 -11.15 1.84
CA PHE A 104 -1.54 -12.21 2.77
C PHE A 104 -2.20 -12.05 4.15
N TRP A 105 -2.65 -10.84 4.49
CA TRP A 105 -3.34 -10.54 5.75
C TRP A 105 -4.87 -10.47 5.61
N TRP A 106 -5.41 -10.66 4.40
CA TRP A 106 -6.81 -10.42 4.07
C TRP A 106 -7.78 -11.28 4.90
N ARG A 107 -7.43 -12.54 5.17
CA ARG A 107 -8.22 -13.46 6.00
C ARG A 107 -8.39 -12.96 7.44
N PHE A 108 -7.44 -12.16 7.94
CA PHE A 108 -7.48 -11.59 9.29
C PHE A 108 -8.06 -10.18 9.32
N SER A 109 -7.78 -9.38 8.28
CA SER A 109 -8.23 -7.99 8.18
C SER A 109 -8.56 -7.63 6.73
N ARG A 110 -9.86 -7.53 6.41
CA ARG A 110 -10.36 -7.02 5.13
C ARG A 110 -10.26 -5.50 5.09
N LYS A 111 -9.04 -4.97 4.96
CA LYS A 111 -8.76 -3.53 4.94
C LYS A 111 -8.05 -3.13 3.66
N LEU A 112 -8.50 -2.06 3.05
CA LEU A 112 -7.82 -1.41 1.92
C LEU A 112 -7.79 0.11 2.07
N ASN A 113 -6.87 0.73 1.35
CA ASN A 113 -6.83 2.16 1.12
C ASN A 113 -7.42 2.48 -0.26
N ILE A 114 -8.16 3.58 -0.37
CA ILE A 114 -8.78 4.05 -1.62
C ILE A 114 -8.46 5.53 -1.87
N GLU A 115 -8.17 5.84 -3.13
CA GLU A 115 -8.11 7.18 -3.70
C GLU A 115 -8.84 7.20 -5.05
N GLY A 116 -9.55 8.27 -5.36
CA GLY A 116 -10.43 8.33 -6.54
C GLY A 116 -11.84 7.84 -6.23
N GLU A 117 -12.48 7.13 -7.15
CA GLU A 117 -13.85 6.64 -7.00
C GLU A 117 -13.95 5.15 -7.30
N ALA A 118 -14.68 4.42 -6.46
CA ALA A 118 -14.94 3.02 -6.69
C ALA A 118 -16.27 2.56 -6.12
N PHE A 119 -16.91 1.65 -6.85
CA PHE A 119 -18.07 0.91 -6.40
C PHE A 119 -17.64 -0.44 -5.83
N PHE A 120 -18.17 -0.78 -4.67
CA PHE A 120 -17.87 -1.99 -3.93
C PHE A 120 -19.11 -2.88 -3.85
N ALA A 121 -18.97 -4.16 -4.19
CA ALA A 121 -19.92 -5.21 -3.89
C ALA A 121 -19.24 -6.22 -2.96
N ILE A 122 -19.46 -6.05 -1.65
CA ILE A 122 -18.72 -6.79 -0.62
C ILE A 122 -19.48 -8.02 -0.16
N GLU A 123 -18.77 -9.15 -0.13
CA GLU A 123 -19.29 -10.41 0.39
C GLU A 123 -19.58 -10.32 1.89
N LYS A 124 -20.68 -10.97 2.29
CA LYS A 124 -21.11 -11.00 3.70
C LYS A 124 -20.07 -11.72 4.55
N GLY A 125 -19.76 -11.16 5.72
CA GLY A 125 -18.81 -11.77 6.65
C GLY A 125 -18.26 -10.79 7.68
N ARG A 126 -16.93 -10.88 7.90
CA ARG A 126 -16.19 -10.07 8.88
C ARG A 126 -16.17 -8.58 8.50
N PRO A 127 -15.86 -7.63 9.40
CA PRO A 127 -15.73 -6.23 9.02
C PRO A 127 -14.80 -6.01 7.81
N PHE A 128 -15.31 -5.31 6.80
CA PHE A 128 -14.55 -4.76 5.68
C PHE A 128 -14.35 -3.27 5.90
N GLN A 129 -13.14 -2.77 5.65
CA GLN A 129 -12.76 -1.38 5.87
C GLN A 129 -12.12 -0.78 4.62
N ALA A 130 -12.73 0.27 4.07
CA ALA A 130 -12.12 1.12 3.06
C ALA A 130 -11.68 2.44 3.71
N VAL A 131 -10.41 2.79 3.59
CA VAL A 131 -9.81 3.95 4.24
C VAL A 131 -9.28 4.91 3.20
N SER A 132 -9.50 6.21 3.40
CA SER A 132 -8.76 7.25 2.69
C SER A 132 -8.22 8.26 3.69
N ARG A 133 -7.53 9.29 3.19
CA ARG A 133 -7.07 10.41 4.04
C ARG A 133 -8.24 11.20 4.64
N ALA A 134 -9.36 11.26 3.94
CA ALA A 134 -10.50 12.09 4.30
C ALA A 134 -11.59 11.35 5.09
N GLY A 135 -11.60 10.01 5.10
CA GLY A 135 -12.61 9.24 5.82
C GLY A 135 -12.36 7.74 5.85
N LYS A 136 -13.16 7.04 6.65
CA LYS A 136 -13.18 5.59 6.75
C LYS A 136 -14.59 5.06 6.62
N THR A 137 -14.74 4.02 5.81
CA THR A 137 -15.99 3.29 5.62
C THR A 137 -15.87 1.86 6.14
N VAL A 138 -16.85 1.41 6.92
CA VAL A 138 -16.90 0.07 7.51
C VAL A 138 -18.23 -0.61 7.19
N VAL A 139 -18.15 -1.85 6.68
CA VAL A 139 -19.32 -2.65 6.29
C VAL A 139 -19.16 -4.12 6.70
N LEU A 140 -20.25 -4.89 6.66
CA LEU A 140 -20.24 -6.34 6.89
C LEU A 140 -20.60 -7.18 5.65
N GLY A 141 -21.18 -6.56 4.62
CA GLY A 141 -21.66 -7.22 3.40
C GLY A 141 -22.71 -6.35 2.75
N THR A 142 -22.29 -5.53 1.79
CA THR A 142 -23.00 -4.30 1.39
C THR A 142 -22.49 -3.90 0.01
N SER A 143 -23.37 -3.33 -0.81
CA SER A 143 -23.00 -2.58 -2.00
C SER A 143 -23.04 -1.08 -1.75
N PHE A 144 -21.94 -0.39 -2.07
CA PHE A 144 -21.76 1.04 -1.82
C PHE A 144 -20.77 1.66 -2.79
N ASN A 145 -20.89 2.95 -3.05
CA ASN A 145 -19.90 3.74 -3.80
C ASN A 145 -19.11 4.61 -2.83
N ILE A 146 -17.80 4.76 -3.06
CA ILE A 146 -16.97 5.77 -2.39
C ILE A 146 -16.41 6.70 -3.46
N TYR A 147 -16.64 8.00 -3.28
CA TYR A 147 -15.92 9.08 -3.96
C TYR A 147 -14.94 9.71 -2.97
N SER A 148 -13.64 9.57 -3.21
CA SER A 148 -12.56 10.06 -2.35
C SER A 148 -11.49 10.78 -3.18
N ARG A 149 -11.79 12.00 -3.63
CA ARG A 149 -10.93 12.80 -4.50
C ARG A 149 -10.98 14.27 -4.10
N ASN A 150 -9.86 14.99 -4.28
CA ASN A 150 -9.75 16.43 -4.01
C ASN A 150 -10.21 16.85 -2.59
N GLY A 151 -9.88 16.03 -1.59
CA GLY A 151 -10.27 16.27 -0.19
C GLY A 151 -11.74 15.97 0.14
N LYS A 152 -12.58 15.66 -0.86
CA LYS A 152 -13.96 15.21 -0.62
C LYS A 152 -13.99 13.72 -0.30
N TYR A 153 -14.89 13.33 0.60
CA TYR A 153 -15.19 11.94 0.89
C TYR A 153 -16.70 11.76 0.97
N GLN A 154 -17.27 11.12 -0.04
CA GLN A 154 -18.69 10.82 -0.13
C GLN A 154 -18.89 9.32 -0.25
N VAL A 155 -19.88 8.80 0.47
CA VAL A 155 -20.22 7.38 0.50
C VAL A 155 -21.71 7.22 0.24
N SER A 156 -22.08 6.40 -0.73
CA SER A 156 -23.49 6.13 -1.09
C SER A 156 -23.81 4.66 -0.86
N CYS A 157 -24.83 4.37 -0.05
CA CYS A 157 -25.22 3.01 0.33
C CYS A 157 -26.37 2.48 -0.54
N PHE A 158 -26.21 1.31 -1.15
CA PHE A 158 -27.24 0.70 -2.01
C PHE A 158 -27.91 -0.53 -1.39
N THR A 159 -27.19 -1.30 -0.58
CA THR A 159 -27.73 -2.46 0.14
C THR A 159 -27.07 -2.57 1.52
N GLY A 160 -27.69 -3.27 2.46
CA GLY A 160 -27.07 -3.48 3.77
C GLY A 160 -26.96 -2.18 4.60
N LYS A 161 -25.83 -1.99 5.29
CA LYS A 161 -25.58 -0.84 6.16
C LYS A 161 -24.12 -0.40 6.04
N VAL A 162 -23.90 0.90 5.96
CA VAL A 162 -22.55 1.48 5.81
C VAL A 162 -22.23 2.43 6.94
N LYS A 163 -21.18 2.13 7.71
CA LYS A 163 -20.68 3.06 8.74
C LYS A 163 -19.63 3.95 8.12
N VAL A 164 -19.86 5.26 8.17
CA VAL A 164 -18.91 6.29 7.74
C VAL A 164 -18.33 6.95 8.98
N VAL A 165 -17.02 7.10 9.02
CA VAL A 165 -16.27 7.68 10.14
C VAL A 165 -15.38 8.79 9.62
N SER A 166 -15.54 9.99 10.16
CA SER A 166 -14.70 11.14 9.83
C SER A 166 -13.37 11.12 10.61
N PRO A 167 -12.34 11.86 10.18
CA PRO A 167 -11.07 11.97 10.91
C PRO A 167 -11.27 12.50 12.34
N GLY A 168 -12.26 13.37 12.55
CA GLY A 168 -12.68 13.87 13.87
C GLY A 168 -13.46 12.87 14.72
N LYS A 169 -13.53 11.59 14.31
CA LYS A 169 -14.26 10.50 14.97
C LYS A 169 -15.78 10.67 15.04
N GLN A 170 -16.36 11.59 14.27
CA GLN A 170 -17.81 11.57 14.05
C GLN A 170 -18.16 10.32 13.24
N GLU A 171 -19.30 9.71 13.55
CA GLU A 171 -19.78 8.53 12.86
C GLU A 171 -21.20 8.75 12.34
N ALA A 172 -21.51 8.16 11.20
CA ALA A 172 -22.86 8.06 10.66
C ALA A 172 -23.11 6.63 10.17
N MET A 173 -24.36 6.17 10.34
CA MET A 173 -24.82 4.89 9.82
C MET A 173 -25.78 5.15 8.66
N LEU A 174 -25.40 4.70 7.47
CA LEU A 174 -26.22 4.80 6.28
C LEU A 174 -27.07 3.53 6.11
N LEU A 175 -28.34 3.76 5.81
CA LEU A 175 -29.25 2.76 5.26
C LEU A 175 -29.18 2.80 3.73
N PRO A 176 -29.75 1.80 3.02
CA PRO A 176 -29.89 1.87 1.57
C PRO A 176 -30.58 3.17 1.16
N PHE A 177 -30.12 3.79 0.07
CA PHE A 177 -30.60 5.08 -0.46
C PHE A 177 -30.20 6.31 0.34
N PHE A 178 -29.24 6.16 1.26
CA PHE A 178 -28.61 7.28 1.93
C PHE A 178 -27.15 7.43 1.54
N SER A 179 -26.73 8.67 1.42
CA SER A 179 -25.34 9.07 1.22
C SER A 179 -24.85 9.91 2.39
N ALA A 180 -23.55 9.81 2.70
CA ALA A 180 -22.87 10.71 3.61
C ALA A 180 -21.74 11.43 2.87
N GLU A 181 -21.61 12.72 3.10
CA GLU A 181 -20.43 13.51 2.72
C GLU A 181 -19.73 14.02 3.99
N ILE A 182 -18.42 13.87 4.04
CA ILE A 182 -17.60 14.48 5.09
C ILE A 182 -17.25 15.89 4.63
N MET A 183 -17.79 16.87 5.35
CA MET A 183 -17.56 18.30 5.13
C MET A 183 -16.14 18.70 5.56
N PRO A 184 -15.60 19.83 5.05
CA PRO A 184 -14.27 20.32 5.42
C PRO A 184 -14.06 20.57 6.92
N ASP A 185 -15.12 20.87 7.67
CA ASP A 185 -15.09 21.03 9.14
C ASP A 185 -15.08 19.69 9.90
N GLY A 186 -15.04 18.57 9.17
CA GLY A 186 -15.05 17.21 9.70
C GLY A 186 -16.45 16.69 10.03
N LYS A 187 -17.51 17.49 9.83
CA LYS A 187 -18.88 17.05 10.05
C LYS A 187 -19.36 16.11 8.96
N ILE A 188 -20.25 15.19 9.33
CA ILE A 188 -20.91 14.30 8.37
C ILE A 188 -22.29 14.86 8.03
N SER A 189 -22.50 15.17 6.76
CA SER A 189 -23.81 15.51 6.19
C SER A 189 -24.42 14.26 5.58
N VAL A 190 -25.64 13.91 5.97
CA VAL A 190 -26.34 12.71 5.48
C VAL A 190 -27.57 13.12 4.69
N ASN A 191 -27.68 12.63 3.46
CA ASN A 191 -28.79 12.93 2.56
C ASN A 191 -29.37 11.66 1.95
N GLU A 192 -30.69 11.63 1.82
CA GLU A 192 -31.38 10.60 1.03
C GLU A 192 -31.19 10.88 -0.46
N PHE A 193 -31.00 9.84 -1.25
CA PHE A 193 -31.05 9.90 -2.70
C PHE A 193 -32.13 8.92 -3.19
N THR A 194 -33.09 9.44 -3.93
CA THR A 194 -34.20 8.64 -4.46
C THR A 194 -33.81 7.83 -5.68
N ASP A 195 -32.70 8.18 -6.33
CA ASP A 195 -32.30 7.60 -7.60
C ASP A 195 -30.96 6.86 -7.49
N LYS A 196 -31.02 5.53 -7.49
CA LYS A 196 -29.84 4.63 -7.49
C LYS A 196 -28.84 5.00 -8.59
N ILE A 197 -29.35 5.55 -9.68
CA ILE A 197 -28.65 5.70 -10.94
C ILE A 197 -27.53 6.74 -10.82
N LYS A 198 -27.80 7.88 -10.16
CA LYS A 198 -26.92 9.07 -10.17
C LYS A 198 -25.50 8.86 -9.65
N THR A 199 -25.29 8.01 -8.65
CA THR A 199 -23.98 7.86 -8.00
C THR A 199 -23.11 6.74 -8.58
N THR A 200 -23.66 5.91 -9.46
CA THR A 200 -22.95 4.79 -10.11
C THR A 200 -23.10 4.84 -11.63
N ASP A 201 -23.56 5.97 -12.17
CA ASP A 201 -23.81 6.17 -13.59
C ASP A 201 -22.58 5.93 -14.46
N TRP A 202 -21.41 6.31 -13.95
CA TRP A 202 -20.14 6.07 -14.63
C TRP A 202 -19.92 4.58 -14.94
N MET A 203 -20.45 3.65 -14.14
CA MET A 203 -20.35 2.20 -14.40
C MET A 203 -21.08 1.78 -15.68
N ASN A 204 -22.05 2.57 -16.12
CA ASN A 204 -22.81 2.37 -17.36
C ASN A 204 -22.41 3.38 -18.44
N ASN A 205 -21.23 4.00 -18.31
CA ASN A 205 -20.78 5.11 -19.16
C ASN A 205 -21.79 6.27 -19.22
N MET A 206 -22.51 6.53 -18.14
CA MET A 206 -23.44 7.66 -18.01
C MET A 206 -22.80 8.78 -17.21
N PHE A 207 -23.12 10.01 -17.58
CA PHE A 207 -22.75 11.23 -16.86
C PHE A 207 -24.01 11.86 -16.30
N SER A 208 -23.99 12.11 -14.99
CA SER A 208 -25.10 12.73 -14.26
C SER A 208 -24.59 13.84 -13.37
N PHE A 209 -24.95 15.07 -13.72
CA PHE A 209 -24.59 16.26 -12.95
C PHE A 209 -25.86 16.98 -12.55
N THR A 210 -26.01 17.27 -11.26
CA THR A 210 -27.12 18.06 -10.72
C THR A 210 -26.55 19.19 -9.89
N SER A 211 -26.65 20.42 -10.40
CA SER A 211 -26.13 21.62 -9.75
C SER A 211 -24.63 21.54 -9.39
N VAL A 212 -23.80 21.06 -10.32
CA VAL A 212 -22.35 20.88 -10.12
C VAL A 212 -21.57 22.02 -10.78
N PRO A 213 -20.54 22.62 -10.15
CA PRO A 213 -19.68 23.60 -10.80
C PRO A 213 -19.09 23.06 -12.11
N LEU A 214 -19.21 23.83 -13.20
CA LEU A 214 -18.82 23.42 -14.54
C LEU A 214 -17.34 23.03 -14.62
N LEU A 215 -16.46 23.70 -13.88
CA LEU A 215 -15.04 23.31 -13.78
C LEU A 215 -14.85 21.89 -13.22
N SER A 216 -15.72 21.45 -12.30
CA SER A 216 -15.68 20.07 -11.80
C SER A 216 -16.18 19.08 -12.85
N VAL A 217 -17.18 19.48 -13.65
CA VAL A 217 -17.68 18.67 -14.77
C VAL A 217 -16.62 18.51 -15.86
N ILE A 218 -15.95 19.60 -16.25
CA ILE A 218 -14.83 19.60 -17.21
C ILE A 218 -13.73 18.65 -16.73
N LYS A 219 -13.32 18.76 -15.46
CA LYS A 219 -12.31 17.86 -14.86
C LYS A 219 -12.72 16.41 -14.85
N GLU A 220 -14.02 16.12 -14.75
CA GLU A 220 -14.50 14.75 -14.84
C GLU A 220 -14.47 14.24 -16.28
N VAL A 221 -14.83 15.08 -17.26
CA VAL A 221 -14.67 14.73 -18.69
C VAL A 221 -13.20 14.51 -19.06
N GLU A 222 -12.28 15.37 -18.62
CA GLU A 222 -10.83 15.17 -18.81
C GLU A 222 -10.37 13.78 -18.37
N ARG A 223 -10.88 13.34 -17.21
CA ARG A 223 -10.53 12.07 -16.59
C ARG A 223 -11.13 10.88 -17.32
N GLN A 224 -12.41 10.96 -17.67
CA GLN A 224 -13.14 9.89 -18.34
C GLN A 224 -12.72 9.70 -19.80
N TYR A 225 -12.18 10.74 -20.44
CA TYR A 225 -11.76 10.68 -21.84
C TYR A 225 -10.23 10.71 -22.04
N ASN A 226 -9.46 10.86 -20.97
CA ASN A 226 -8.00 10.99 -21.03
C ASN A 226 -7.56 12.15 -21.95
N ILE A 227 -8.13 13.33 -21.70
CA ILE A 227 -7.83 14.57 -22.40
C ILE A 227 -7.47 15.67 -21.39
N GLU A 228 -6.89 16.75 -21.89
CA GLU A 228 -6.61 17.97 -21.15
C GLU A 228 -7.40 19.13 -21.77
N ILE A 229 -7.99 19.96 -20.92
CA ILE A 229 -8.84 21.07 -21.31
C ILE A 229 -8.29 22.35 -20.67
N GLU A 230 -7.69 23.20 -21.51
CA GLU A 230 -7.32 24.56 -21.13
C GLU A 230 -8.57 25.42 -21.05
N THR A 231 -8.84 26.05 -19.91
CA THR A 231 -10.00 26.93 -19.83
C THR A 231 -9.90 27.99 -18.73
N ASN A 232 -10.54 29.13 -19.00
CA ASN A 232 -10.71 30.24 -18.07
C ASN A 232 -12.20 30.45 -17.73
N VAL A 233 -13.03 29.41 -17.83
CA VAL A 233 -14.46 29.54 -17.51
C VAL A 233 -14.63 30.02 -16.07
N SER A 234 -15.62 30.91 -15.86
CA SER A 234 -15.98 31.38 -14.52
C SER A 234 -16.26 30.20 -13.57
N PRO A 235 -15.73 30.23 -12.33
CA PRO A 235 -16.00 29.20 -11.32
C PRO A 235 -17.47 29.16 -10.88
N ASP A 236 -18.24 30.21 -11.16
CA ASP A 236 -19.64 30.35 -10.75
C ASP A 236 -20.63 29.64 -11.68
N LEU A 237 -20.17 29.16 -12.85
CA LEU A 237 -21.06 28.44 -13.76
C LEU A 237 -21.42 27.08 -13.18
N ILE A 238 -22.73 26.83 -13.10
CA ILE A 238 -23.30 25.57 -12.60
C ILE A 238 -23.89 24.79 -13.77
N TYR A 239 -23.51 23.53 -13.88
CA TYR A 239 -24.01 22.60 -14.88
C TYR A 239 -25.00 21.61 -14.27
N THR A 240 -26.12 21.42 -14.98
CA THR A 240 -27.07 20.32 -14.74
C THR A 240 -27.33 19.65 -16.08
N GLY A 241 -27.10 18.35 -16.13
CA GLY A 241 -27.21 17.58 -17.35
C GLY A 241 -27.07 16.09 -17.08
N HIS A 242 -27.72 15.31 -17.94
CA HIS A 242 -27.65 13.86 -17.93
C HIS A 242 -27.43 13.40 -19.36
N PHE A 243 -26.34 12.67 -19.61
CA PHE A 243 -26.02 12.19 -20.95
C PHE A 243 -25.22 10.89 -20.91
N GLN A 244 -25.40 10.09 -21.95
CA GLN A 244 -24.55 8.91 -22.19
C GLN A 244 -23.19 9.39 -22.72
N GLY A 245 -22.12 8.87 -22.13
CA GLY A 245 -20.77 8.97 -22.66
C GLY A 245 -20.73 8.41 -24.07
N LYS A 246 -20.37 9.26 -25.03
CA LYS A 246 -20.18 8.90 -26.44
C LYS A 246 -18.72 8.57 -26.69
N ARG A 247 -18.41 7.93 -27.82
CA ARG A 247 -17.00 7.74 -28.24
C ARG A 247 -16.33 9.04 -28.67
N ASP A 248 -17.10 9.99 -29.18
CA ASP A 248 -16.59 11.26 -29.65
C ASP A 248 -16.59 12.31 -28.53
N VAL A 249 -15.39 12.82 -28.23
CA VAL A 249 -15.15 13.88 -27.25
C VAL A 249 -15.82 15.18 -27.69
N ASP A 250 -15.83 15.49 -28.98
CA ASP A 250 -16.35 16.75 -29.50
C ASP A 250 -17.86 16.85 -29.26
N GLU A 251 -18.58 15.73 -29.32
CA GLU A 251 -19.99 15.68 -28.98
C GLU A 251 -20.24 15.98 -27.50
N ILE A 252 -19.39 15.46 -26.60
CA ILE A 252 -19.50 15.74 -25.16
C ILE A 252 -19.18 17.20 -24.87
N LEU A 253 -18.11 17.74 -25.45
CA LEU A 253 -17.73 19.14 -25.28
C LEU A 253 -18.82 20.07 -25.83
N ASN A 254 -19.49 19.71 -26.92
CA ASN A 254 -20.67 20.44 -27.42
C ASN A 254 -21.81 20.46 -26.40
N LEU A 255 -22.12 19.32 -25.76
CA LEU A 255 -23.15 19.24 -24.71
C LEU A 255 -22.81 20.07 -23.48
N LEU A 256 -21.53 20.21 -23.15
CA LEU A 256 -21.06 21.03 -22.04
C LEU A 256 -21.05 22.52 -22.36
N CYS A 257 -20.55 22.90 -23.53
CA CYS A 257 -20.28 24.30 -23.88
C CYS A 257 -21.53 25.05 -24.34
N LYS A 258 -22.40 24.39 -25.13
CA LYS A 258 -23.55 25.01 -25.78
C LYS A 258 -24.51 25.73 -24.83
N PRO A 259 -24.87 25.19 -23.64
CA PRO A 259 -25.78 25.87 -22.71
C PRO A 259 -25.25 27.21 -22.18
N PHE A 260 -23.93 27.40 -22.18
CA PHE A 260 -23.28 28.62 -21.68
C PHE A 260 -22.80 29.53 -22.82
N GLY A 261 -23.04 29.17 -24.08
CA GLY A 261 -22.53 29.91 -25.24
C GLY A 261 -20.99 29.83 -25.38
N LEU A 262 -20.34 28.90 -24.69
CA LEU A 262 -18.89 28.69 -24.77
C LEU A 262 -18.54 28.01 -26.09
N LYS A 263 -17.31 28.24 -26.55
CA LYS A 263 -16.75 27.57 -27.73
C LYS A 263 -15.53 26.76 -27.31
N PHE A 264 -15.33 25.63 -27.99
CA PHE A 264 -14.12 24.84 -27.80
C PHE A 264 -13.36 24.65 -29.11
N GLU A 265 -12.05 24.48 -28.98
CA GLU A 265 -11.12 24.22 -30.08
C GLU A 265 -10.25 23.02 -29.74
N LYS A 266 -10.07 22.09 -30.69
CA LYS A 266 -9.15 20.97 -30.58
C LYS A 266 -7.74 21.45 -30.93
N ILE A 267 -6.85 21.52 -29.95
CA ILE A 267 -5.42 21.88 -30.15
C ILE A 267 -4.63 20.67 -30.65
N SER A 268 -4.90 19.49 -30.10
CA SER A 268 -4.29 18.21 -30.50
C SER A 268 -5.20 17.05 -30.11
N GLU A 269 -4.82 15.80 -30.44
CA GLU A 269 -5.63 14.60 -30.15
C GLU A 269 -6.15 14.50 -28.71
N ARG A 270 -5.35 14.91 -27.70
CA ARG A 270 -5.75 14.89 -26.29
C ARG A 270 -5.82 16.27 -25.64
N ARG A 271 -5.81 17.36 -26.41
CA ARG A 271 -5.81 18.72 -25.83
C ARG A 271 -6.84 19.61 -26.49
N TYR A 272 -7.66 20.25 -25.67
CA TYR A 272 -8.72 21.16 -26.07
C TYR A 272 -8.59 22.48 -25.32
N ARG A 273 -9.17 23.54 -25.88
CA ARG A 273 -9.35 24.83 -25.20
C ARG A 273 -10.81 25.22 -25.20
N ILE A 274 -11.33 25.66 -24.06
CA ILE A 274 -12.69 26.19 -23.91
C ILE A 274 -12.59 27.69 -23.56
N ASN A 275 -13.24 28.53 -24.38
CA ASN A 275 -13.33 29.98 -24.23
C ASN A 275 -14.79 30.45 -24.14
#